data_AF-A0A731R6N1-F1
#
_entry.id   AF-A0A731R6N1-F1
#
_cell.length_a   1.000
_cell.length_b   1.000
_cell.length_c   1.000
_cell.angle_alpha   90.00
_cell.angle_beta   90.00
_cell.angle_gamma   90.00
#
_symmetry.space_group_name_H-M   'P 1'
#
loop_
_entity.id
_entity.type
_entity.pdbx_description
1 polymer ?
#
loop_
_entity_poly.entity_id
_entity_poly.type
_entity_poly.pdbx_seq_one_letter_code
_entity_poly.pdbx_strand_id
1 'polypeptide(L)'
;MEDAIQTYGINSIDDLEAIFARVISGEDIHIENLKLNFLESIDFKFFGNEDKYNGTLPAGLVQGICEFQTEMYKVFTLIKYKTSNLQKLTAEDREAAELVFTIKPGCTEIITSVKELIDSFGNAFGKVTQGMSPRQKTTCFLFAVVVLGGAWVGTSYLDHQTQVETKTIELQQEEAKQRAESERMTILRDG
;
A
#
# COMPACT_ATOMS: atom_id res chain seq x y z
N MET A 1 22.10 -2.92 27.89
CA MET A 1 22.33 -2.55 26.48
C MET A 1 21.01 -2.79 25.80
N GLU A 2 20.34 -1.71 25.45
CA GLU A 2 19.08 -1.75 24.71
C GLU A 2 19.46 -2.11 23.27
N ASP A 3 19.18 -3.34 22.85
CA ASP A 3 19.38 -3.73 21.47
C ASP A 3 18.55 -2.78 20.61
N ALA A 4 19.22 -1.98 19.78
CA ALA A 4 18.55 -1.09 18.87
C ALA A 4 17.60 -1.91 18.00
N ILE A 5 16.29 -1.68 18.14
CA ILE A 5 15.26 -2.38 17.36
C ILE A 5 15.51 -2.04 15.89
N GLN A 6 16.13 -2.97 15.16
CA GLN A 6 16.45 -2.79 13.76
C GLN A 6 15.14 -2.65 12.98
N THR A 7 14.88 -1.45 12.47
CA THR A 7 13.69 -1.12 11.70
C THR A 7 13.98 -1.22 10.20
N TYR A 8 13.05 -1.79 9.45
CA TYR A 8 13.12 -1.97 8.00
C TYR A 8 12.11 -1.05 7.30
N GLY A 9 12.61 -0.02 6.64
CA GLY A 9 11.80 0.83 5.77
C GLY A 9 11.57 0.16 4.42
N ILE A 10 10.30 0.02 4.03
CA ILE A 10 9.86 -0.59 2.78
C ILE A 10 9.25 0.52 1.92
N ASN A 11 9.97 0.90 0.87
CA ASN A 11 9.62 2.00 -0.02
C ASN A 11 9.11 1.51 -1.38
N SER A 12 9.36 0.25 -1.73
CA SER A 12 9.03 -0.33 -3.04
C SER A 12 8.63 -1.82 -2.93
N ILE A 13 8.18 -2.40 -4.05
CA ILE A 13 8.00 -3.87 -4.15
C ILE A 13 9.34 -4.57 -3.98
N ASP A 14 10.43 -4.02 -4.52
CA ASP A 14 11.75 -4.64 -4.44
C ASP A 14 12.20 -4.77 -2.97
N ASP A 15 11.89 -3.75 -2.14
CA ASP A 15 12.12 -3.80 -0.69
C ASP A 15 11.27 -4.89 -0.02
N LEU A 16 10.00 -5.08 -0.45
CA LEU A 16 9.15 -6.17 0.03
C LEU A 16 9.72 -7.53 -0.34
N GLU A 17 10.17 -7.72 -1.58
CA GLU A 17 10.75 -8.97 -2.07
C GLU A 17 12.04 -9.30 -1.31
N ALA A 18 12.92 -8.32 -1.11
CA ALA A 18 14.16 -8.50 -0.37
C ALA A 18 13.91 -8.93 1.08
N ILE A 19 12.94 -8.32 1.75
CA ILE A 19 12.55 -8.70 3.11
C ILE A 19 11.89 -10.09 3.11
N PHE A 20 11.04 -10.39 2.13
CA PHE A 20 10.41 -11.70 1.99
C PHE A 20 11.46 -12.81 1.84
N ALA A 21 12.43 -12.64 0.95
CA ALA A 21 13.52 -13.59 0.73
C ALA A 21 14.34 -13.86 2.01
N ARG A 22 14.62 -12.82 2.81
CA ARG A 22 15.33 -12.92 4.09
C ARG A 22 14.55 -13.74 5.12
N VAL A 23 13.25 -13.47 5.26
CA VAL A 23 12.36 -14.20 6.18
C VAL A 23 12.25 -15.68 5.79
N ILE A 24 12.12 -15.99 4.49
CA ILE A 24 12.07 -17.38 4.02
C ILE A 24 13.42 -18.09 4.23
N SER A 25 14.53 -17.36 4.12
CA SER A 25 15.89 -17.88 4.37
C SER A 25 16.17 -18.18 5.84
N GLY A 26 15.23 -17.87 6.74
CA GLY A 26 15.28 -18.22 8.14
C GLY A 26 15.63 -17.06 9.08
N GLU A 27 15.71 -15.84 8.58
CA GLU A 27 15.89 -14.65 9.41
C GLU A 27 14.59 -14.32 10.17
N ASP A 28 14.69 -14.10 11.49
CA ASP A 28 13.55 -13.72 12.32
C ASP A 28 13.37 -12.20 12.32
N ILE A 29 12.67 -11.72 11.29
CA ILE A 29 12.21 -10.34 11.19
C ILE A 29 10.79 -10.28 11.76
N HIS A 30 10.58 -9.42 12.76
CA HIS A 30 9.30 -9.20 13.38
C HIS A 30 8.47 -8.15 12.62
N ILE A 31 7.15 -8.31 12.56
CA ILE A 31 6.25 -7.34 11.90
C ILE A 31 6.39 -5.95 12.51
N GLU A 32 6.59 -5.87 13.83
CA GLU A 32 6.75 -4.61 14.55
C GLU A 32 7.97 -3.79 14.05
N ASN A 33 8.91 -4.44 13.37
CA ASN A 33 10.10 -3.82 12.82
C ASN A 33 9.90 -3.34 11.37
N LEU A 34 8.76 -3.59 10.73
CA LEU A 34 8.49 -3.22 9.34
C LEU A 34 7.78 -1.86 9.28
N LYS A 35 8.27 -0.96 8.42
CA LYS A 35 7.61 0.31 8.10
C LYS A 35 7.31 0.39 6.60
N LEU A 36 6.02 0.35 6.25
CA LEU A 36 5.56 0.46 4.86
C LEU A 36 5.49 1.93 4.44
N ASN A 37 6.65 2.54 4.18
CA ASN A 37 6.77 3.96 3.83
C ASN A 37 6.00 4.32 2.56
N PHE A 38 5.84 3.37 1.62
CA PHE A 38 5.04 3.61 0.41
C PHE A 38 3.57 3.91 0.71
N LEU A 39 3.02 3.44 1.84
CA LEU A 39 1.65 3.77 2.24
C LEU A 39 1.50 5.24 2.65
N GLU A 40 2.57 5.90 3.09
CA GLU A 40 2.54 7.33 3.47
C GLU A 40 2.32 8.24 2.25
N SER A 41 2.67 7.78 1.05
CA SER A 41 2.40 8.47 -0.21
C SER A 41 0.96 8.30 -0.71
N ILE A 42 0.16 7.45 -0.07
CA ILE A 42 -1.24 7.21 -0.46
C ILE A 42 -2.12 8.27 0.20
N ASP A 43 -2.39 9.35 -0.56
CA ASP A 43 -3.30 10.42 -0.16
C ASP A 43 -4.70 10.17 -0.78
N PHE A 44 -5.59 9.53 -0.04
CA PHE A 44 -6.98 9.41 -0.46
C PHE A 44 -7.72 10.72 -0.20
N LYS A 45 -7.85 11.56 -1.22
CA LYS A 45 -8.70 12.76 -1.18
C LYS A 45 -10.14 12.37 -1.44
N PHE A 46 -10.93 12.37 -0.39
CA PHE A 46 -12.38 12.21 -0.50
C PHE A 46 -13.04 13.59 -0.48
N PHE A 47 -13.81 13.89 -1.52
CA PHE A 47 -14.52 15.16 -1.64
C PHE A 47 -15.89 15.05 -0.99
N GLY A 48 -16.15 15.92 -0.03
CA GLY A 48 -17.40 15.96 0.70
C GLY A 48 -17.92 17.37 0.94
N ASN A 49 -19.24 17.53 0.91
CA ASN A 49 -19.88 18.76 1.34
C ASN A 49 -20.09 18.68 2.86
N GLU A 50 -19.46 19.54 3.65
CA GLU A 50 -19.48 19.53 5.12
C GLU A 50 -20.89 19.35 5.73
N ASP A 51 -21.91 19.93 5.11
CA ASP A 51 -23.32 19.82 5.55
C ASP A 51 -23.89 18.39 5.42
N LYS A 52 -23.32 17.56 4.55
CA LYS A 52 -23.76 16.18 4.27
C LYS A 52 -22.99 15.12 5.05
N TYR A 53 -21.83 15.44 5.60
CA TYR A 53 -20.99 14.48 6.33
C TYR A 53 -21.25 14.49 7.85
N ASN A 54 -22.35 15.10 8.28
CA ASN A 54 -22.97 14.83 9.58
C ASN A 54 -23.51 13.39 9.61
N GLY A 55 -22.62 12.42 9.80
CA GLY A 55 -22.96 11.01 10.02
C GLY A 55 -23.38 10.22 8.78
N THR A 56 -23.23 10.76 7.56
CA THR A 56 -23.60 10.05 6.32
C THR A 56 -22.37 9.71 5.49
N LEU A 57 -22.23 8.43 5.12
CA LEU A 57 -21.21 7.95 4.19
C LEU A 57 -21.77 7.94 2.75
N PRO A 58 -21.04 8.47 1.75
CA PRO A 58 -21.40 8.30 0.34
C PRO A 58 -21.47 6.82 -0.04
N ALA A 59 -22.41 6.45 -0.92
CA ALA A 59 -22.59 5.06 -1.36
C ALA A 59 -21.32 4.45 -1.97
N GLY A 60 -20.57 5.22 -2.77
CA GLY A 60 -19.30 4.75 -3.35
C GLY A 60 -18.22 4.48 -2.30
N LEU A 61 -18.20 5.23 -1.19
CA LEU A 61 -17.28 4.99 -0.09
C LEU A 61 -17.66 3.72 0.67
N VAL A 62 -18.95 3.54 0.98
CA VAL A 62 -19.45 2.30 1.60
C VAL A 62 -19.12 1.10 0.71
N GLN A 63 -19.33 1.21 -0.60
CA GLN A 63 -19.00 0.14 -1.54
C GLN A 63 -17.51 -0.18 -1.53
N GLY A 64 -16.63 0.83 -1.60
CA GLY A 64 -15.18 0.62 -1.53
C GLY A 64 -14.73 -0.07 -0.24
N ILE A 65 -15.33 0.31 0.90
CA ILE A 65 -15.08 -0.35 2.20
C ILE A 65 -15.53 -1.82 2.16
N CYS A 66 -16.73 -2.11 1.61
CA CYS A 66 -17.23 -3.48 1.49
C CYS A 66 -16.38 -4.35 0.56
N GLU A 67 -15.90 -3.79 -0.55
CA GLU A 67 -14.99 -4.47 -1.48
C GLU A 67 -13.65 -4.78 -0.79
N PHE A 68 -13.08 -3.81 -0.09
CA PHE A 68 -11.85 -4.01 0.68
C PHE A 68 -12.02 -5.07 1.78
N GLN A 69 -13.12 -5.04 2.53
CA GLN A 69 -13.45 -6.07 3.52
C GLN A 69 -13.56 -7.47 2.88
N THR A 70 -14.05 -7.56 1.64
CA THR A 70 -14.16 -8.83 0.91
C THR A 70 -12.78 -9.36 0.52
N GLU A 71 -11.87 -8.50 0.04
CA GLU A 71 -10.49 -8.90 -0.24
C GLU A 71 -9.75 -9.34 1.04
N MET A 72 -9.99 -8.64 2.16
CA MET A 72 -9.48 -9.04 3.47
C MET A 72 -9.92 -10.45 3.88
N TYR A 73 -11.20 -10.77 3.69
CA TYR A 73 -11.70 -12.12 3.94
C TYR A 73 -11.03 -13.16 3.05
N LYS A 74 -10.74 -12.86 1.78
CA LYS A 74 -10.02 -13.79 0.90
C LYS A 74 -8.59 -14.03 1.39
N VAL A 75 -7.87 -12.96 1.75
CA VAL A 75 -6.50 -13.07 2.32
C VAL A 75 -6.51 -13.95 3.57
N PHE A 76 -7.45 -13.72 4.48
CA PHE A 76 -7.59 -14.54 5.68
C PHE A 76 -7.89 -16.01 5.35
N THR A 77 -8.81 -16.26 4.41
CA THR A 77 -9.16 -17.62 3.99
C THR A 77 -7.94 -18.34 3.37
N LEU A 78 -7.14 -17.62 2.58
CA LEU A 78 -5.92 -18.14 1.97
C LEU A 78 -4.88 -18.50 3.05
N ILE A 79 -4.68 -17.63 4.03
CA ILE A 79 -3.74 -17.85 5.14
C ILE A 79 -4.16 -19.03 6.00
N LYS A 80 -5.42 -19.06 6.46
CA LYS A 80 -5.89 -20.05 7.44
C LYS A 80 -6.28 -21.39 6.81
N TYR A 81 -6.94 -21.36 5.67
CA TYR A 81 -7.57 -22.53 5.04
C TYR A 81 -6.94 -22.93 3.70
N LYS A 82 -5.93 -22.20 3.22
CA LYS A 82 -5.24 -22.48 1.94
C LYS A 82 -6.20 -22.50 0.74
N THR A 83 -7.26 -21.70 0.80
CA THR A 83 -8.27 -21.56 -0.26
C THR A 83 -8.84 -20.15 -0.25
N SER A 84 -9.36 -19.69 -1.39
CA SER A 84 -10.10 -18.43 -1.48
C SER A 84 -11.61 -18.59 -1.26
N ASN A 85 -12.09 -19.81 -0.95
CA ASN A 85 -13.51 -20.06 -0.73
C ASN A 85 -14.01 -19.48 0.61
N LEU A 86 -14.64 -18.31 0.55
CA LEU A 86 -15.18 -17.58 1.70
C LEU A 86 -16.24 -18.36 2.52
N GLN A 87 -16.81 -19.44 1.98
CA GLN A 87 -17.72 -20.32 2.72
C GLN A 87 -17.01 -21.10 3.83
N LYS A 88 -15.67 -21.14 3.82
CA LYS A 88 -14.87 -21.76 4.88
C LYS A 88 -14.75 -20.90 6.14
N LEU A 89 -15.09 -19.62 6.05
CA LEU A 89 -15.04 -18.72 7.20
C LEU A 89 -16.15 -19.03 8.18
N THR A 90 -15.78 -19.31 9.42
CA THR A 90 -16.72 -19.39 10.55
C THR A 90 -17.23 -18.00 10.93
N ALA A 91 -18.23 -17.93 11.81
CA ALA A 91 -18.67 -16.66 12.37
C ALA A 91 -17.54 -15.96 13.14
N GLU A 92 -16.79 -16.72 13.94
CA GLU A 92 -15.63 -16.24 14.69
C GLU A 92 -14.52 -15.71 13.76
N ASP A 93 -14.28 -16.38 12.63
CA ASP A 93 -13.31 -15.92 11.63
C ASP A 93 -13.71 -14.57 11.04
N ARG A 94 -14.99 -14.40 10.73
CA ARG A 94 -15.53 -13.16 10.16
C ARG A 94 -15.41 -12.03 11.15
N GLU A 95 -15.79 -12.25 12.40
CA GLU A 95 -15.66 -11.28 13.48
C GLU A 95 -14.19 -10.90 13.75
N ALA A 96 -13.27 -11.87 13.72
CA ALA A 96 -11.85 -11.60 13.92
C ALA A 96 -11.21 -10.78 12.79
N ALA A 97 -11.70 -10.98 11.56
CA ALA A 97 -11.19 -10.31 10.35
C ALA A 97 -12.01 -9.06 9.95
N GLU A 98 -13.04 -8.69 10.71
CA GLU A 98 -13.89 -7.53 10.43
C GLU A 98 -13.15 -6.22 10.73
N LEU A 99 -13.16 -5.30 9.77
CA LEU A 99 -12.63 -3.96 9.91
C LEU A 99 -13.71 -3.06 10.54
N VAL A 100 -13.41 -2.51 11.71
CA VAL A 100 -14.28 -1.58 12.40
C VAL A 100 -13.81 -0.15 12.13
N PHE A 101 -14.70 0.68 11.59
CA PHE A 101 -14.45 2.10 11.30
C PHE A 101 -15.25 2.97 12.27
N THR A 102 -14.62 3.98 12.87
CA THR A 102 -15.29 4.88 13.83
C THR A 102 -15.37 6.28 13.26
N ILE A 103 -16.56 6.72 12.88
CA ILE A 103 -16.77 8.07 12.32
C ILE A 103 -17.10 9.04 13.45
N LYS A 104 -16.24 10.04 13.66
CA LYS A 104 -16.49 11.09 14.66
C LYS A 104 -17.33 12.23 14.05
N PRO A 105 -18.27 12.83 14.80
CA PRO A 105 -19.02 14.00 14.35
C PRO A 105 -18.08 15.15 13.97
N GLY A 106 -18.28 15.76 12.80
CA GLY A 106 -17.48 16.91 12.33
C GLY A 106 -16.15 16.56 11.66
N CYS A 107 -15.90 15.30 11.29
CA CYS A 107 -14.71 14.94 10.51
C CYS A 107 -14.87 15.30 9.03
N THR A 108 -14.33 16.45 8.63
CA THR A 108 -14.07 16.79 7.21
C THR A 108 -12.78 16.11 6.70
N GLU A 109 -11.89 15.66 7.60
CA GLU A 109 -10.59 15.07 7.25
C GLU A 109 -10.63 13.54 7.18
N ILE A 110 -10.84 13.05 5.96
CA ILE A 110 -10.96 11.63 5.65
C ILE A 110 -9.59 10.92 5.64
N ILE A 111 -8.49 11.68 5.78
CA ILE A 111 -7.12 11.17 6.02
C ILE A 111 -7.05 10.31 7.29
N THR A 112 -7.83 10.66 8.32
CA THR A 112 -7.94 9.86 9.56
C THR A 112 -8.38 8.42 9.26
N SER A 113 -9.29 8.24 8.29
CA SER A 113 -9.87 6.95 7.91
C SER A 113 -8.84 5.96 7.33
N VAL A 114 -7.76 6.46 6.72
CA VAL A 114 -6.70 5.61 6.14
C VAL A 114 -5.79 5.05 7.22
N LYS A 115 -5.40 5.88 8.20
CA LYS A 115 -4.67 5.40 9.38
C LYS A 115 -5.53 4.43 10.19
N GLU A 116 -6.81 4.75 10.39
CA GLU A 116 -7.76 3.85 11.03
C GLU A 116 -7.92 2.53 10.26
N LEU A 117 -7.88 2.56 8.92
CA LEU A 117 -7.91 1.36 8.08
C LEU A 117 -6.66 0.50 8.29
N ILE A 118 -5.47 1.11 8.32
CA ILE A 118 -4.20 0.41 8.57
C ILE A 118 -4.18 -0.17 9.99
N ASP A 119 -4.64 0.57 10.99
CA ASP A 119 -4.70 0.12 12.37
C ASP A 119 -5.71 -1.02 12.56
N SER A 120 -6.91 -0.89 11.97
CA SER A 120 -7.93 -1.95 11.98
C SER A 120 -7.44 -3.19 11.25
N PHE A 121 -6.70 -3.04 10.16
CA PHE A 121 -6.01 -4.14 9.50
C PHE A 121 -5.00 -4.82 10.41
N GLY A 122 -4.12 -4.05 11.07
CA GLY A 122 -3.11 -4.59 11.99
C GLY A 122 -3.74 -5.36 13.16
N ASN A 123 -4.83 -4.84 13.72
CA ASN A 123 -5.58 -5.47 14.79
C ASN A 123 -6.26 -6.77 14.34
N ALA A 124 -6.98 -6.74 13.21
CA ALA A 124 -7.61 -7.92 12.62
C ALA A 124 -6.55 -8.98 12.30
N PHE A 125 -5.48 -8.60 11.61
CA PHE A 125 -4.37 -9.47 11.27
C PHE A 125 -3.72 -10.09 12.51
N GLY A 126 -3.54 -9.31 13.59
CA GLY A 126 -3.01 -9.79 14.87
C GLY A 126 -3.87 -10.89 15.50
N LYS A 127 -5.20 -10.75 15.48
CA LYS A 127 -6.14 -11.78 15.98
C LYS A 127 -6.09 -13.04 15.12
N VAL A 128 -6.11 -12.85 13.81
CA VAL A 128 -6.08 -13.91 12.79
C VAL A 128 -4.82 -14.77 12.85
N THR A 129 -3.68 -14.15 13.14
CA THR A 129 -2.37 -14.79 13.18
C THR A 129 -1.94 -15.18 14.58
N GLN A 130 -2.87 -15.15 15.54
CA GLN A 130 -2.60 -15.59 16.90
C GLN A 130 -2.16 -17.07 16.90
N GLY A 131 -1.03 -17.36 17.56
CA GLY A 131 -0.44 -18.70 17.64
C GLY A 131 0.53 -19.04 16.51
N MET A 132 0.74 -18.16 15.53
CA MET A 132 1.83 -18.30 14.55
C MET A 132 3.18 -17.94 15.18
N SER A 133 4.26 -18.59 14.72
CA SER A 133 5.61 -18.13 15.06
C SER A 133 5.88 -16.73 14.47
N PRO A 134 6.81 -15.94 15.03
CA PRO A 134 7.12 -14.60 14.50
C PRO A 134 7.39 -14.60 13.00
N ARG A 135 8.18 -15.58 12.53
CA ARG A 135 8.49 -15.78 11.11
C ARG A 135 7.24 -16.03 10.27
N GLN A 136 6.38 -16.96 10.70
CA GLN A 136 5.13 -17.27 10.00
C GLN A 136 4.22 -16.04 9.93
N LYS A 137 4.14 -15.28 11.04
CA LYS A 137 3.38 -14.04 11.13
C LYS A 137 3.86 -13.03 10.08
N THR A 138 5.17 -12.79 10.04
CA THR A 138 5.80 -11.86 9.08
C THR A 138 5.63 -12.31 7.64
N THR A 139 5.79 -13.61 7.34
CA THR A 139 5.53 -14.16 6.00
C THR A 139 4.07 -13.93 5.57
N CYS A 140 3.10 -14.18 6.46
CA CYS A 140 1.69 -13.94 6.18
C CYS A 140 1.38 -12.46 5.96
N PHE A 141 2.05 -11.57 6.70
CA PHE A 141 1.87 -10.13 6.58
C PHE A 141 2.38 -9.63 5.23
N LEU A 142 3.59 -10.02 4.84
CA LEU A 142 4.15 -9.67 3.54
C LEU A 142 3.29 -10.20 2.38
N PHE A 143 2.78 -11.43 2.50
CA PHE A 143 1.84 -11.98 1.52
C PHE A 143 0.53 -11.16 1.45
N ALA A 144 -0.03 -10.76 2.59
CA ALA A 144 -1.23 -9.93 2.63
C ALA A 144 -1.01 -8.57 1.96
N VAL A 145 0.13 -7.92 2.22
CA VAL A 145 0.51 -6.65 1.57
C VAL A 145 0.61 -6.81 0.06
N VAL A 146 1.16 -7.92 -0.45
CA VAL A 146 1.25 -8.20 -1.89
C VAL A 146 -0.13 -8.46 -2.49
N VAL A 147 -1.00 -9.22 -1.84
CA VAL A 147 -2.34 -9.53 -2.38
C VAL A 147 -3.24 -8.28 -2.40
N LEU A 148 -3.18 -7.46 -1.34
CA LEU A 148 -3.99 -6.24 -1.24
C LEU A 148 -3.40 -5.08 -2.05
N GLY A 149 -2.08 -4.99 -2.12
CA GLY A 149 -1.36 -3.92 -2.83
C GLY A 149 -1.04 -4.21 -4.29
N GLY A 150 -1.02 -5.48 -4.71
CA GLY A 150 -0.45 -5.91 -6.00
C GLY A 150 -1.07 -5.26 -7.24
N ALA A 151 -2.38 -4.98 -7.22
CA ALA A 151 -3.04 -4.26 -8.32
C ALA A 151 -2.62 -2.79 -8.39
N TRP A 152 -2.43 -2.12 -7.25
CA TRP A 152 -2.06 -0.71 -7.17
C TRP A 152 -0.58 -0.47 -7.43
N VAL A 153 0.30 -1.31 -6.88
CA VAL A 153 1.74 -1.15 -7.10
C VAL A 153 2.12 -1.53 -8.53
N GLY A 154 1.40 -2.47 -9.16
CA GLY A 154 1.55 -2.74 -10.59
C GLY A 154 1.27 -1.52 -11.46
N THR A 155 0.15 -0.84 -11.27
CA THR A 155 -0.20 0.36 -12.06
C THR A 155 0.69 1.56 -11.71
N SER A 156 1.00 1.81 -10.44
CA SER A 156 1.92 2.88 -10.04
C SER A 156 3.35 2.69 -10.54
N TYR A 157 3.85 1.44 -10.60
CA TYR A 157 5.16 1.14 -11.16
C TYR A 157 5.20 1.37 -12.68
N LEU A 158 4.16 0.91 -13.39
CA LEU A 158 3.96 1.19 -14.82
C LEU A 158 3.88 2.69 -15.11
N ASP A 159 3.13 3.44 -14.30
CA ASP A 159 2.96 4.89 -14.42
C ASP A 159 4.25 5.66 -14.07
N HIS A 160 5.01 5.20 -13.08
CA HIS A 160 6.31 5.79 -12.74
C HIS A 160 7.35 5.53 -13.83
N GLN A 161 7.36 4.34 -14.41
CA GLN A 161 8.27 4.00 -15.50
C GLN A 161 7.96 4.82 -16.76
N THR A 162 6.69 4.96 -17.12
CA THR A 162 6.28 5.81 -18.24
C THR A 162 6.55 7.29 -17.98
N GLN A 163 6.38 7.80 -16.76
CA GLN A 163 6.72 9.19 -16.45
C GLN A 163 8.23 9.47 -16.51
N VAL A 164 9.07 8.56 -16.01
CA VAL A 164 10.53 8.68 -16.08
C VAL A 164 11.00 8.62 -17.54
N GLU A 165 10.45 7.69 -18.32
CA GLU A 165 10.77 7.55 -19.74
C GLU A 165 10.34 8.79 -20.54
N THR A 166 9.15 9.33 -20.28
CA THR A 166 8.64 10.56 -20.92
C THR A 166 9.53 11.77 -20.59
N LYS A 167 9.88 11.97 -19.31
CA LYS A 167 10.78 13.08 -18.92
C LYS A 167 12.18 12.95 -19.53
N THR A 168 12.68 11.73 -19.68
CA THR A 168 14.00 11.49 -20.29
C THR A 168 13.97 11.80 -21.79
N ILE A 169 12.89 11.44 -22.47
CA ILE A 169 12.68 11.77 -23.89
C ILE A 169 12.55 13.28 -24.08
N GLU A 170 11.79 13.97 -23.23
CA GLU A 170 11.64 15.43 -23.29
C GLU A 170 12.97 16.15 -23.07
N LEU A 171 13.75 15.74 -22.06
CA LEU A 171 15.08 16.29 -21.81
C LEU A 171 16.04 16.06 -23.00
N GLN A 172 16.02 14.88 -23.61
CA GLN A 172 16.83 14.59 -24.79
C GLN A 172 16.41 15.41 -26.01
N GLN A 173 15.12 15.64 -26.21
CA GLN A 173 14.62 16.50 -27.28
C GLN A 173 14.99 17.96 -27.06
N GLU A 174 14.94 18.43 -25.82
CA GLU A 174 15.31 19.80 -25.46
C GLU A 174 16.82 20.03 -25.59
N GLU A 175 17.65 19.08 -25.15
CA GLU A 175 19.10 19.11 -25.39
C GLU A 175 19.45 19.05 -26.88
N ALA A 176 18.77 18.21 -27.66
CA ALA A 176 18.98 18.12 -29.11
C ALA A 176 18.60 19.42 -29.82
N LYS A 177 17.52 20.07 -29.39
CA LYS A 177 17.07 21.36 -29.93
C LYS A 177 18.03 22.49 -29.57
N GLN A 178 18.51 22.54 -28.32
CA GLN A 178 19.50 23.53 -27.89
C GLN A 178 20.84 23.35 -28.62
N ARG A 179 21.28 22.11 -28.87
CA ARG A 179 22.48 21.85 -29.68
C ARG A 179 22.31 22.31 -31.13
N ALA A 180 21.18 22.00 -31.77
CA ALA A 180 20.90 22.43 -33.13
C ALA A 180 20.83 23.96 -33.27
N GLU A 181 20.27 24.67 -32.28
CA GLU A 181 20.25 26.13 -32.24
C GLU A 181 21.64 26.74 -32.01
N SER A 182 22.45 26.13 -31.13
CA SER A 182 23.84 26.54 -30.88
C SER A 182 24.73 26.38 -32.12
N GLU A 183 24.60 25.25 -32.83
CA GLU A 183 25.30 25.01 -34.10
C GLU A 183 24.88 26.02 -35.17
N ARG A 184 23.59 26.34 -35.28
CA ARG A 184 23.10 27.40 -36.18
C ARG A 184 23.66 28.77 -35.85
N MET A 185 23.70 29.15 -34.58
CA MET A 185 24.29 30.44 -34.16
C MET A 185 25.79 30.51 -34.46
N THR A 186 26.50 29.39 -34.38
CA THR A 186 27.93 29.34 -34.68
C THR A 186 28.19 29.50 -36.17
N ILE A 187 27.39 28.86 -37.03
CA ILE A 187 27.48 28.98 -38.50
C ILE A 187 27.13 30.41 -38.96
N LEU A 188 26.15 31.08 -38.35
CA LEU A 188 25.78 32.46 -38.68
C LEU A 188 26.78 33.52 -38.18
N ARG A 189 27.64 33.17 -37.22
CA ARG A 189 28.70 34.05 -36.72
C ARG A 189 29.98 33.96 -37.56
N ASP A 190 30.23 32.79 -38.13
CA ASP A 190 31.48 32.48 -38.85
C ASP A 190 31.34 32.58 -40.39
N GLY A 191 30.17 32.98 -40.90
CA GLY A 191 29.89 33.25 -42.33
C GLY A 191 29.47 34.69 -42.58
#